data_AF-A0A348V896-F1
#
_entry.id   AF-A0A348V896-F1
#
_cell.length_a   1.000
_cell.length_b   1.000
_cell.length_c   1.000
_cell.angle_alpha   90.00
_cell.angle_beta   90.00
_cell.angle_gamma   90.00
#
_symmetry.space_group_name_H-M   'P 1'
#
loop_
_entity.id
_entity.type
_entity.pdbx_description
1 polymer ?
#
loop_
_entity_poly.entity_id
_entity_poly.type
_entity_poly.pdbx_seq_one_letter_code
_entity_poly.pdbx_strand_id
1 'polypeptide(L)'
;VDFGLYEKEADKESFIRTATQKSASVLPTQTIYTFDCGPVEMDLIFTTPLLMDDLELMSRPVSYVSYQVRSKDSASHDVQIYFEATPQWAQHNVSQPVGYEKIEKETLSFLKTGTIEQPMLQKSGDDVRIDWGYFYFAGNKDNTARLNFGDYWDSKKEFQKTGMIPVAQPAELPGKINESMTVLAYSENLGSVSADHTAGYIMLGYDDLYSIQYFGKNLKGYWTNEGRNDIFQAFETAKSDYDAIMKRCELFNSSMMADAIEAGGVKYAELCALAYRQAISAHKLVKDEAGTLLFLSKENNSNGSIGTVDITYPSSPLFLIYNPDLVKGMMNHIFYYSESGKWTKPFAAHDVGTYPLANGQTYGGDMPIEESGNMLIATAAIATMEGNADYAASHWEVLTTWTDYLVEYGLDPENQLCTDDFAGHFAHNANLSIKAIMGIASYAKLASMKGKDDVAEKYMRIAKEMAMKWEQMAKDGDHYKLTFDRSGTWSQKYNIVWDKLLGFNIFDPQIVQKEMAYYRTQQNEYGLPLDNRATYTKSDWIMWTATLTGDREDFDALIDLVYKYADETSSRVPLSDWHDTVTAERMNFKARSVVGGYFMKMLEHKILTDKK
;
A
#
# COMPACT_ATOMS: atom_id res chain seq x y z
N VAL A 1 12.49 -18.99 9.44
CA VAL A 1 13.62 -19.69 10.08
C VAL A 1 14.37 -20.45 9.00
N ASP A 2 15.64 -20.11 8.77
CA ASP A 2 16.52 -20.94 7.95
C ASP A 2 16.87 -22.18 8.78
N PHE A 3 16.51 -23.37 8.30
CA PHE A 3 16.75 -24.65 9.00
C PHE A 3 18.23 -25.11 8.90
N GLY A 4 19.18 -24.17 8.79
CA GLY A 4 20.58 -24.47 8.51
C GLY A 4 20.80 -25.01 7.09
N LEU A 5 19.98 -24.56 6.12
CA LEU A 5 20.11 -24.92 4.71
C LEU A 5 21.12 -24.01 3.99
N TYR A 6 21.46 -22.86 4.56
CA TYR A 6 22.51 -21.97 4.09
C TYR A 6 23.55 -21.75 5.19
N GLU A 7 24.82 -21.92 4.84
CA GLU A 7 25.97 -21.60 5.70
C GLU A 7 26.71 -20.41 5.07
N LYS A 8 27.18 -19.46 5.90
CA LYS A 8 28.07 -18.39 5.42
C LYS A 8 29.37 -19.05 4.95
N GLU A 9 29.74 -18.86 3.68
CA GLU A 9 31.05 -19.31 3.17
C GLU A 9 32.15 -18.56 3.93
N ALA A 10 32.74 -19.18 4.96
CA ALA A 10 33.66 -18.53 5.90
C ALA A 10 34.96 -18.02 5.25
N ASP A 11 35.27 -18.53 4.06
CA ASP A 11 36.45 -18.22 3.24
C ASP A 11 36.15 -17.24 2.09
N LYS A 12 34.89 -16.80 1.93
CA LYS A 12 34.50 -15.83 0.90
C LYS A 12 33.81 -14.62 1.52
N GLU A 13 34.59 -13.55 1.72
CA GLU A 13 34.09 -12.25 2.15
C GLU A 13 34.62 -11.16 1.23
N SER A 14 33.72 -10.32 0.73
CA SER A 14 34.04 -9.14 -0.08
C SER A 14 33.74 -7.88 0.74
N PHE A 15 34.58 -6.84 0.60
CA PHE A 15 34.43 -5.55 1.28
C PHE A 15 34.39 -5.64 2.83
N ILE A 16 35.50 -6.07 3.45
CA ILE A 16 35.64 -6.24 4.91
C ILE A 16 35.46 -4.95 5.76
N ARG A 17 35.41 -3.77 5.13
CA ARG A 17 35.20 -2.48 5.82
C ARG A 17 33.80 -1.99 5.51
N THR A 18 32.97 -1.88 6.54
CA THR A 18 31.61 -1.36 6.42
C THR A 18 31.58 0.16 6.56
N ALA A 19 30.71 0.81 5.79
CA ALA A 19 30.38 2.22 6.01
C ALA A 19 29.64 2.39 7.35
N THR A 20 29.72 3.59 7.95
CA THR A 20 28.97 3.92 9.17
C THR A 20 27.71 4.71 8.79
N GLN A 21 26.52 4.16 9.04
CA GLN A 21 25.26 4.86 8.82
C GLN A 21 25.15 6.04 9.79
N LYS A 22 24.89 7.24 9.26
CA LYS A 22 24.71 8.48 10.02
C LYS A 22 23.24 8.80 10.26
N SER A 23 22.41 8.55 9.26
CA SER A 23 20.98 8.80 9.32
C SER A 23 20.24 7.91 8.31
N ALA A 24 18.95 7.74 8.56
CA ALA A 24 17.99 7.20 7.61
C ALA A 24 16.72 8.05 7.70
N SER A 25 16.25 8.59 6.58
CA SER A 25 15.03 9.38 6.49
C SER A 25 14.06 8.68 5.54
N VAL A 26 12.92 8.24 6.07
CA VAL A 26 11.87 7.59 5.28
C VAL A 26 10.79 8.64 5.00
N LEU A 27 10.77 9.14 3.76
CA LEU A 27 9.81 10.12 3.26
C LEU A 27 8.77 9.43 2.36
N PRO A 28 7.68 10.10 1.97
CA PRO A 28 6.61 9.49 1.15
C PRO A 28 7.10 8.87 -0.18
N THR A 29 7.96 9.55 -0.94
CA THR A 29 8.45 9.05 -2.25
C THR A 29 9.91 8.62 -2.24
N GLN A 30 10.65 8.97 -1.18
CA GLN A 30 12.09 8.74 -1.08
C GLN A 30 12.48 8.07 0.25
N THR A 31 13.53 7.26 0.23
CA THR A 31 14.30 6.91 1.43
C THR A 31 15.73 7.36 1.25
N ILE A 32 16.23 8.15 2.19
CA ILE A 32 17.55 8.78 2.12
C ILE A 32 18.40 8.22 3.26
N TYR A 33 19.50 7.57 2.92
CA TYR A 33 20.52 7.16 3.88
C TYR A 33 21.76 8.02 3.70
N THR A 34 22.35 8.47 4.81
CA THR A 34 23.66 9.12 4.81
C THR A 34 24.68 8.20 5.46
N PHE A 35 25.83 8.01 4.83
CA PHE A 35 26.90 7.13 5.29
C PHE A 35 28.25 7.84 5.33
N ASP A 36 29.03 7.53 6.36
CA ASP A 36 30.46 7.78 6.39
C ASP A 36 31.20 6.60 5.75
N CYS A 37 31.88 6.86 4.62
CA CYS A 37 32.59 5.87 3.81
C CYS A 37 34.11 6.13 3.85
N GLY A 38 34.67 6.27 5.06
CA GLY A 38 36.07 6.68 5.24
C GLY A 38 36.20 8.21 5.13
N PRO A 39 37.02 8.76 4.20
CA PRO A 39 37.22 10.20 4.07
C PRO A 39 36.09 10.92 3.30
N VAL A 40 35.12 10.18 2.76
CA VAL A 40 33.98 10.72 2.03
C VAL A 40 32.66 10.43 2.75
N GLU A 41 31.68 11.28 2.53
CA GLU A 41 30.27 11.10 2.92
C GLU A 41 29.47 10.76 1.67
N MET A 42 28.54 9.80 1.81
CA MET A 42 27.67 9.37 0.72
C MET A 42 26.22 9.41 1.15
N ASP A 43 25.40 10.14 0.39
CA ASP A 43 23.95 10.03 0.44
C ASP A 43 23.49 9.01 -0.60
N LEU A 44 22.71 8.02 -0.17
CA LEU A 44 22.09 7.00 -1.02
C LEU A 44 20.56 7.16 -0.96
N ILE A 45 19.95 7.46 -2.10
CA ILE A 45 18.57 7.90 -2.22
C ILE A 45 17.79 6.92 -3.07
N PHE A 46 16.87 6.19 -2.45
CA PHE A 46 15.92 5.31 -3.13
C PHE A 46 14.67 6.11 -3.47
N THR A 47 14.34 6.26 -4.75
CA THR A 47 13.16 7.02 -5.19
C THR A 47 12.22 6.16 -6.02
N THR A 48 10.97 6.07 -5.58
CA THR A 48 9.85 5.53 -6.37
C THR A 48 8.79 6.61 -6.49
N PRO A 49 8.62 7.24 -7.67
CA PRO A 49 7.81 8.45 -7.84
C PRO A 49 6.31 8.13 -7.92
N LEU A 50 5.73 7.60 -6.83
CA LEU A 50 4.31 7.28 -6.71
C LEU A 50 3.47 8.56 -6.49
N LEU A 51 3.46 9.46 -7.47
CA LEU A 51 2.75 10.74 -7.43
C LEU A 51 1.34 10.59 -8.02
N MET A 52 0.31 10.62 -7.17
CA MET A 52 -1.07 10.27 -7.55
C MET A 52 -1.78 11.29 -8.43
N ASP A 53 -1.23 12.49 -8.59
CA ASP A 53 -1.69 13.51 -9.55
C ASP A 53 -1.32 13.15 -11.00
N ASP A 54 -0.45 12.16 -11.20
CA ASP A 54 0.08 11.73 -12.49
C ASP A 54 0.08 10.21 -12.60
N LEU A 55 -1.03 9.65 -13.10
CA LEU A 55 -1.24 8.21 -13.19
C LEU A 55 -0.25 7.49 -14.13
N GLU A 56 0.28 8.19 -15.15
CA GLU A 56 1.30 7.63 -16.03
C GLU A 56 2.62 7.47 -15.28
N LEU A 57 3.06 8.51 -14.57
CA LEU A 57 4.26 8.45 -13.73
C LEU A 57 4.13 7.45 -12.58
N MET A 58 3.00 7.48 -11.86
CA MET A 58 2.72 6.58 -10.73
C MET A 58 2.74 5.11 -11.14
N SER A 59 2.25 4.79 -12.34
CA SER A 59 2.22 3.41 -12.84
C SER A 59 3.48 2.99 -13.61
N ARG A 60 4.39 3.92 -13.92
CA ARG A 60 5.62 3.63 -14.65
C ARG A 60 6.53 2.74 -13.80
N PRO A 61 6.98 1.58 -14.33
CA PRO A 61 7.68 0.58 -13.52
C PRO A 61 9.19 0.87 -13.45
N VAL A 62 9.59 2.12 -13.16
CA VAL A 62 10.99 2.54 -13.06
C VAL A 62 11.22 3.29 -11.74
N SER A 63 12.15 2.80 -10.95
CA SER A 63 12.66 3.45 -9.73
C SER A 63 14.12 3.84 -9.88
N TYR A 64 14.57 4.79 -9.07
CA TYR A 64 15.93 5.30 -9.08
C TYR A 64 16.66 4.92 -7.79
N VAL A 65 17.94 4.60 -7.93
CA VAL A 65 18.88 4.62 -6.81
C VAL A 65 19.93 5.67 -7.14
N SER A 66 19.80 6.83 -6.51
CA SER A 66 20.73 7.95 -6.70
C SER A 66 21.76 7.95 -5.60
N TYR A 67 22.97 8.37 -5.93
CA TYR A 67 24.05 8.53 -4.97
C TYR A 67 24.65 9.93 -5.11
N GLN A 68 25.06 10.51 -3.98
CA GLN A 68 25.76 11.79 -3.95
C GLN A 68 26.95 11.68 -2.99
N VAL A 69 28.15 11.95 -3.48
CA VAL A 69 29.40 11.78 -2.72
C VAL A 69 30.13 13.11 -2.59
N ARG A 70 30.64 13.39 -1.38
CA ARG A 70 31.46 14.56 -1.08
C ARG A 70 32.61 14.22 -0.13
N SER A 71 33.73 14.92 -0.26
CA SER A 71 34.85 14.83 0.66
C SER A 71 34.52 15.49 2.00
N LYS A 72 34.96 14.86 3.10
CA LYS A 72 34.77 15.38 4.47
C LYS A 72 36.00 16.07 5.04
N ASP A 73 37.18 15.88 4.45
CA ASP A 73 38.47 16.31 5.01
C ASP A 73 39.13 17.43 4.20
N SER A 74 38.40 18.04 3.27
CA SER A 74 38.88 19.07 2.33
C SER A 74 39.98 18.60 1.36
N ALA A 75 40.36 17.31 1.37
CA ALA A 75 41.19 16.71 0.35
C ALA A 75 40.33 16.12 -0.77
N SER A 76 40.90 15.97 -1.96
CA SER A 76 40.26 15.23 -3.04
C SER A 76 40.55 13.73 -2.92
N HIS A 77 39.54 12.90 -3.16
CA HIS A 77 39.64 11.45 -3.10
C HIS A 77 39.22 10.83 -4.43
N ASP A 78 39.95 9.81 -4.87
CA ASP A 78 39.53 9.00 -6.01
C ASP A 78 38.43 8.02 -5.55
N VAL A 79 37.25 8.09 -6.18
CA VAL A 79 36.06 7.35 -5.74
C VAL A 79 35.49 6.53 -6.90
N GLN A 80 35.19 5.27 -6.60
CA GLN A 80 34.43 4.38 -7.48
C GLN A 80 33.21 3.83 -6.73
N ILE A 81 32.14 3.57 -7.48
CA ILE A 81 30.90 2.99 -6.97
C ILE A 81 30.65 1.64 -7.62
N TYR A 82 30.06 0.73 -6.85
CA TYR A 82 29.63 -0.59 -7.28
C TYR A 82 28.19 -0.84 -6.84
N PHE A 83 27.36 -1.30 -7.78
CA PHE A 83 26.02 -1.83 -7.51
C PHE A 83 25.90 -3.22 -8.12
N GLU A 84 25.13 -4.08 -7.47
CA GLU A 84 24.75 -5.38 -8.03
C GLU A 84 23.27 -5.68 -7.78
N ALA A 85 22.67 -6.42 -8.69
CA ALA A 85 21.37 -7.05 -8.50
C ALA A 85 21.44 -8.54 -8.87
N THR A 86 20.38 -9.26 -8.54
CA THR A 86 20.28 -10.72 -8.70
C THR A 86 19.09 -11.11 -9.57
N PRO A 87 19.15 -12.21 -10.34
CA PRO A 87 17.98 -12.74 -11.07
C PRO A 87 16.81 -13.16 -10.18
N GLN A 88 16.99 -13.24 -8.85
CA GLN A 88 15.91 -13.51 -7.89
C GLN A 88 14.76 -12.49 -7.98
N TRP A 89 15.00 -11.29 -8.49
CA TRP A 89 13.96 -10.30 -8.75
C TRP A 89 12.88 -10.78 -9.73
N ALA A 90 13.18 -11.78 -10.56
CA ALA A 90 12.28 -12.28 -11.59
C ALA A 90 11.94 -13.78 -11.46
N GLN A 91 12.01 -14.34 -10.24
CA GLN A 91 11.73 -15.75 -9.98
C GLN A 91 10.80 -15.94 -8.77
N HIS A 92 9.97 -16.98 -8.82
CA HIS A 92 9.24 -17.47 -7.66
C HIS A 92 10.11 -18.34 -6.76
N ASN A 93 10.87 -19.24 -7.39
CA ASN A 93 11.81 -20.17 -6.74
C ASN A 93 13.18 -20.09 -7.42
N VAL A 94 14.24 -20.13 -6.61
CA VAL A 94 15.65 -20.08 -7.05
C VAL A 94 16.07 -21.24 -7.97
N SER A 95 15.29 -22.32 -8.04
CA SER A 95 15.52 -23.44 -8.96
C SER A 95 15.04 -23.18 -10.40
N GLN A 96 14.25 -22.12 -10.63
CA GLN A 96 13.72 -21.80 -11.95
C GLN A 96 14.85 -21.29 -12.86
N PRO A 97 15.05 -21.85 -14.06
CA PRO A 97 16.02 -21.31 -15.00
C PRO A 97 15.66 -19.87 -15.43
N VAL A 98 16.65 -18.98 -15.46
CA VAL A 98 16.56 -17.62 -15.99
C VAL A 98 17.42 -17.42 -17.23
N GLY A 99 16.99 -16.50 -18.08
CA GLY A 99 17.78 -15.97 -19.19
C GLY A 99 18.46 -14.64 -18.82
N TYR A 100 19.47 -14.28 -19.61
CA TYR A 100 20.25 -13.05 -19.47
C TYR A 100 20.40 -12.40 -20.83
N GLU A 101 20.17 -11.10 -20.91
CA GLU A 101 20.33 -10.32 -22.13
C GLU A 101 20.94 -8.96 -21.80
N LYS A 102 22.07 -8.63 -22.42
CA LYS A 102 22.61 -7.28 -22.36
C LYS A 102 22.13 -6.51 -23.59
N ILE A 103 21.53 -5.36 -23.36
CA ILE A 103 20.90 -4.55 -24.41
C ILE A 103 21.52 -3.17 -24.39
N GLU A 104 21.90 -2.70 -25.56
CA GLU A 104 22.49 -1.37 -25.76
C GLU A 104 21.50 -0.49 -26.53
N LYS A 105 21.11 0.64 -25.94
CA LYS A 105 20.37 1.71 -26.61
C LYS A 105 21.30 2.91 -26.82
N GLU A 106 20.74 4.01 -27.29
CA GLU A 106 21.51 5.20 -27.63
C GLU A 106 22.18 5.82 -26.38
N THR A 107 21.41 6.02 -25.32
CA THR A 107 21.82 6.72 -24.08
C THR A 107 21.96 5.79 -22.87
N LEU A 108 21.39 4.59 -22.93
CA LEU A 108 21.30 3.63 -21.83
C LEU A 108 21.81 2.25 -22.23
N SER A 109 22.43 1.57 -21.26
CA SER A 109 22.74 0.14 -21.31
C SER A 109 21.89 -0.59 -20.28
N PHE A 110 21.46 -1.81 -20.62
CA PHE A 110 20.58 -2.62 -19.79
C PHE A 110 21.13 -4.02 -19.58
N LEU A 111 20.95 -4.55 -18.38
CA LEU A 111 20.98 -5.98 -18.10
C LEU A 111 19.55 -6.43 -17.81
N LYS A 112 19.06 -7.35 -18.63
CA LYS A 112 17.72 -7.92 -18.54
C LYS A 112 17.81 -9.37 -18.09
N THR A 113 16.92 -9.75 -17.18
CA THR A 113 16.77 -11.15 -16.74
C THR A 113 15.31 -11.49 -16.43
N GLY A 114 14.96 -12.76 -16.57
CA GLY A 114 13.61 -13.29 -16.35
C GLY A 114 13.60 -14.81 -16.50
N THR A 115 12.58 -15.50 -15.98
CA THR A 115 12.48 -16.96 -16.14
C THR A 115 12.45 -17.34 -17.62
N ILE A 116 12.96 -18.52 -17.98
CA ILE A 116 12.86 -19.03 -19.35
C ILE A 116 11.40 -19.43 -19.66
N GLU A 117 10.69 -19.96 -18.68
CA GLU A 117 9.33 -20.50 -18.83
C GLU A 117 8.28 -19.42 -19.11
N GLN A 118 8.42 -18.24 -18.49
CA GLN A 118 7.47 -17.13 -18.60
C GLN A 118 6.00 -17.57 -18.41
N PRO A 119 5.64 -18.19 -17.25
CA PRO A 119 4.29 -18.69 -16.97
C PRO A 119 3.32 -17.55 -16.65
N MET A 120 3.05 -16.72 -17.67
CA MET A 120 2.32 -15.47 -17.58
C MET A 120 0.93 -15.64 -16.94
N LEU A 121 0.72 -14.97 -15.80
CA LEU A 121 -0.53 -14.98 -15.04
C LEU A 121 -0.99 -16.40 -14.59
N GLN A 122 -0.09 -17.38 -14.54
CA GLN A 122 -0.48 -18.76 -14.17
C GLN A 122 -0.45 -19.00 -12.66
N LYS A 123 0.49 -18.37 -11.93
CA LYS A 123 0.58 -18.49 -10.48
C LYS A 123 -0.30 -17.44 -9.81
N SER A 124 -1.07 -17.85 -8.82
CA SER A 124 -1.98 -16.97 -8.09
C SER A 124 -1.93 -17.22 -6.59
N GLY A 125 -2.37 -16.23 -5.83
CA GLY A 125 -2.51 -16.30 -4.39
C GLY A 125 -1.34 -15.68 -3.64
N ASP A 126 -1.19 -16.12 -2.41
CA ASP A 126 -0.33 -15.47 -1.42
C ASP A 126 1.03 -16.16 -1.26
N ASP A 127 2.03 -15.41 -0.79
CA ASP A 127 3.44 -15.82 -0.74
C ASP A 127 4.00 -16.37 -2.09
N VAL A 128 3.33 -16.01 -3.19
CA VAL A 128 3.79 -16.18 -4.57
C VAL A 128 4.54 -14.92 -5.01
N ARG A 129 5.71 -15.11 -5.64
CA ARG A 129 6.47 -14.02 -6.27
C ARG A 129 6.25 -14.09 -7.78
N ILE A 130 6.32 -12.93 -8.43
CA ILE A 130 6.22 -12.85 -9.89
C ILE A 130 7.36 -13.62 -10.54
N ASP A 131 7.03 -14.42 -11.55
CA ASP A 131 7.99 -15.24 -12.28
C ASP A 131 7.76 -15.23 -13.79
N TRP A 132 6.98 -14.26 -14.26
CA TRP A 132 6.85 -13.90 -15.68
C TRP A 132 7.20 -12.42 -15.85
N GLY A 133 7.58 -12.04 -17.06
CA GLY A 133 8.13 -10.72 -17.31
C GLY A 133 9.64 -10.68 -17.05
N TYR A 134 10.16 -9.45 -16.99
CA TYR A 134 11.61 -9.21 -16.97
C TYR A 134 11.99 -8.08 -16.01
N PHE A 135 13.05 -8.33 -15.24
CA PHE A 135 13.75 -7.31 -14.47
C PHE A 135 14.84 -6.66 -15.33
N TYR A 136 14.96 -5.34 -15.20
CA TYR A 136 15.92 -4.50 -15.91
C TYR A 136 16.76 -3.70 -14.91
N PHE A 137 18.07 -3.85 -15.01
CA PHE A 137 19.04 -2.97 -14.39
C PHE A 137 19.61 -2.08 -15.50
N ALA A 138 19.33 -0.77 -15.43
CA ALA A 138 19.79 0.20 -16.40
C ALA A 138 20.80 1.18 -15.78
N GLY A 139 21.84 1.50 -16.56
CA GLY A 139 22.84 2.52 -16.23
C GLY A 139 23.12 3.42 -17.43
N ASN A 140 23.74 4.57 -17.18
CA ASN A 140 24.16 5.47 -18.24
C ASN A 140 25.20 4.81 -19.14
N LYS A 141 25.13 5.12 -20.44
CA LYS A 141 26.10 4.67 -21.43
C LYS A 141 27.18 5.72 -21.60
N ASP A 142 28.20 5.67 -20.76
CA ASP A 142 29.38 6.52 -20.85
C ASP A 142 30.67 5.74 -20.56
N ASN A 143 31.82 6.38 -20.75
CA ASN A 143 33.13 5.75 -20.58
C ASN A 143 33.56 5.62 -19.10
N THR A 144 32.81 6.24 -18.19
CA THR A 144 33.07 6.23 -16.74
C THR A 144 32.37 5.05 -16.06
N ALA A 145 31.28 4.54 -16.65
CA ALA A 145 30.51 3.41 -16.16
C ALA A 145 30.76 2.11 -16.94
N ARG A 146 30.50 0.99 -16.27
CA ARG A 146 30.44 -0.34 -16.87
C ARG A 146 29.24 -1.09 -16.31
N LEU A 147 28.56 -1.79 -17.20
CA LEU A 147 27.42 -2.63 -16.87
C LEU A 147 27.60 -4.00 -17.55
N ASN A 148 27.67 -5.08 -16.79
CA ASN A 148 27.88 -6.44 -17.30
C ASN A 148 27.32 -7.52 -16.36
N PHE A 149 27.07 -8.70 -16.92
CA PHE A 149 26.89 -9.91 -16.11
C PHE A 149 28.23 -10.42 -15.60
N GLY A 150 28.23 -11.03 -14.41
CA GLY A 150 29.43 -11.63 -13.84
C GLY A 150 29.11 -12.64 -12.75
N ASP A 151 30.12 -13.40 -12.32
CA ASP A 151 30.00 -14.23 -11.13
C ASP A 151 29.94 -13.34 -9.86
N TYR A 152 29.18 -13.80 -8.87
CA TYR A 152 28.93 -13.10 -7.61
C TYR A 152 30.20 -12.71 -6.84
N TRP A 153 31.24 -13.54 -6.89
CA TRP A 153 32.50 -13.30 -6.18
C TRP A 153 33.53 -12.61 -7.07
N ASP A 154 33.69 -13.06 -8.31
CA ASP A 154 34.73 -12.53 -9.21
C ASP A 154 34.51 -11.07 -9.58
N SER A 155 33.25 -10.65 -9.75
CA SER A 155 32.92 -9.24 -10.04
C SER A 155 33.39 -8.29 -8.95
N LYS A 156 33.19 -8.69 -7.68
CA LYS A 156 33.63 -7.92 -6.50
C LYS A 156 35.14 -7.92 -6.36
N LYS A 157 35.78 -9.07 -6.59
CA LYS A 157 37.23 -9.22 -6.53
C LYS A 157 37.93 -8.32 -7.56
N GLU A 158 37.41 -8.26 -8.79
CA GLU A 158 37.97 -7.38 -9.82
C GLU A 158 37.73 -5.89 -9.48
N PHE A 159 36.54 -5.54 -8.96
CA PHE A 159 36.26 -4.18 -8.50
C PHE A 159 37.20 -3.77 -7.37
N GLN A 160 37.47 -4.63 -6.38
CA GLN A 160 38.43 -4.34 -5.31
C GLN A 160 39.87 -4.10 -5.82
N LYS A 161 40.23 -4.74 -6.93
CA LYS A 161 41.58 -4.63 -7.52
C LYS A 161 41.73 -3.42 -8.43
N THR A 162 40.68 -3.07 -9.19
CA THR A 162 40.78 -2.13 -10.31
C THR A 162 39.84 -0.92 -10.21
N GLY A 163 38.90 -0.93 -9.26
CA GLY A 163 37.83 0.06 -9.15
C GLY A 163 36.70 -0.14 -10.17
N MET A 164 36.75 -1.16 -11.03
CA MET A 164 35.77 -1.41 -12.08
C MET A 164 35.45 -2.91 -12.23
N ILE A 165 34.25 -3.23 -12.73
CA ILE A 165 33.91 -4.61 -13.12
C ILE A 165 34.61 -5.03 -14.42
N PRO A 166 34.69 -6.35 -14.71
CA PRO A 166 35.25 -6.86 -15.95
C PRO A 166 34.59 -6.30 -17.21
N VAL A 167 35.40 -6.03 -18.24
CA VAL A 167 34.93 -5.56 -19.56
C VAL A 167 34.28 -6.70 -20.34
N ALA A 168 34.90 -7.88 -20.33
CA ALA A 168 34.38 -9.06 -21.00
C ALA A 168 33.30 -9.74 -20.14
N GLN A 169 32.24 -10.22 -20.80
CA GLN A 169 31.28 -11.09 -20.14
C GLN A 169 31.85 -12.49 -19.95
N PRO A 170 31.42 -13.22 -18.90
CA PRO A 170 31.70 -14.64 -18.78
C PRO A 170 31.26 -15.41 -20.03
N ALA A 171 32.02 -16.44 -20.41
CA ALA A 171 31.70 -17.28 -21.56
C ALA A 171 30.39 -18.06 -21.37
N GLU A 172 30.04 -18.38 -20.12
CA GLU A 172 28.81 -19.03 -19.73
C GLU A 172 28.12 -18.21 -18.64
N LEU A 173 26.80 -18.07 -18.76
CA LEU A 173 25.93 -17.45 -17.76
C LEU A 173 24.96 -18.50 -17.24
N PRO A 174 25.27 -19.16 -16.10
CA PRO A 174 24.41 -20.19 -15.53
C PRO A 174 22.97 -19.71 -15.31
N GLY A 175 22.01 -20.42 -15.91
CA GLY A 175 20.59 -20.10 -15.78
C GLY A 175 19.99 -20.43 -14.41
N LYS A 176 20.66 -21.25 -13.60
CA LYS A 176 20.18 -21.67 -12.28
C LYS A 176 21.04 -21.07 -11.17
N ILE A 177 20.46 -20.13 -10.45
CA ILE A 177 21.17 -19.35 -9.43
C ILE A 177 21.58 -20.16 -8.19
N ASN A 178 21.00 -21.34 -7.98
CA ASN A 178 21.37 -22.25 -6.90
C ASN A 178 22.58 -23.13 -7.23
N GLU A 179 23.01 -23.19 -8.50
CA GLU A 179 24.22 -23.88 -8.94
C GLU A 179 25.41 -22.90 -8.97
N SER A 180 25.22 -21.73 -9.58
CA SER A 180 26.16 -20.61 -9.58
C SER A 180 25.40 -19.30 -9.80
N MET A 181 25.68 -18.29 -8.98
CA MET A 181 24.97 -17.01 -9.04
C MET A 181 25.64 -16.07 -10.05
N THR A 182 24.96 -15.85 -11.17
CA THR A 182 25.25 -14.72 -12.06
C THR A 182 24.58 -13.45 -11.52
N VAL A 183 25.33 -12.37 -11.40
CA VAL A 183 24.83 -11.05 -10.97
C VAL A 183 24.71 -10.09 -12.15
N LEU A 184 23.83 -9.09 -11.98
CA LEU A 184 23.74 -7.91 -12.82
C LEU A 184 24.58 -6.82 -12.16
N ALA A 185 25.79 -6.57 -12.66
CA ALA A 185 26.75 -5.70 -12.00
C ALA A 185 26.94 -4.38 -12.74
N TYR A 186 27.07 -3.32 -11.96
CA TYR A 186 27.38 -1.96 -12.39
C TYR A 186 28.56 -1.43 -11.58
N SER A 187 29.50 -0.75 -12.24
CA SER A 187 30.50 0.07 -11.57
C SER A 187 30.75 1.36 -12.31
N GLU A 188 31.04 2.41 -11.58
CA GLU A 188 31.35 3.72 -12.15
C GLU A 188 32.53 4.37 -11.44
N ASN A 189 33.41 4.98 -12.23
CA ASN A 189 34.50 5.79 -11.73
C ASN A 189 34.09 7.26 -11.67
N LEU A 190 33.87 7.77 -10.46
CA LEU A 190 33.54 9.17 -10.22
C LEU A 190 34.78 10.09 -10.30
N GLY A 191 35.97 9.49 -10.29
CA GLY A 191 37.23 10.20 -10.29
C GLY A 191 37.46 10.96 -8.99
N SER A 192 38.06 12.15 -9.12
CA SER A 192 38.50 12.98 -8.00
C SER A 192 37.34 13.77 -7.37
N VAL A 193 36.72 13.21 -6.34
CA VAL A 193 35.65 13.86 -5.56
C VAL A 193 36.25 14.86 -4.56
N SER A 194 35.71 16.09 -4.55
CA SER A 194 36.12 17.18 -3.64
C SER A 194 34.99 17.53 -2.67
N ALA A 195 34.96 18.75 -2.13
CA ALA A 195 33.90 19.20 -1.21
C ALA A 195 32.53 19.35 -1.90
N ASP A 196 32.50 19.61 -3.21
CA ASP A 196 31.26 19.65 -3.99
C ASP A 196 30.74 18.24 -4.27
N HIS A 197 29.42 18.07 -4.30
CA HIS A 197 28.81 16.78 -4.58
C HIS A 197 29.12 16.32 -6.01
N THR A 198 29.62 15.09 -6.12
CA THR A 198 29.56 14.30 -7.35
C THR A 198 28.40 13.32 -7.24
N ALA A 199 27.50 13.33 -8.23
CA ALA A 199 26.25 12.60 -8.16
C ALA A 199 26.00 11.79 -9.43
N GLY A 200 25.23 10.72 -9.27
CA GLY A 200 24.73 9.90 -10.37
C GLY A 200 23.61 9.00 -9.87
N TYR A 201 23.11 8.14 -10.75
CA TYR A 201 22.01 7.25 -10.43
C TYR A 201 22.00 6.03 -11.35
N ILE A 202 21.40 4.96 -10.85
CA ILE A 202 20.98 3.80 -11.64
C ILE A 202 19.45 3.73 -11.66
N MET A 203 18.90 3.07 -12.67
CA MET A 203 17.46 2.84 -12.77
C MET A 203 17.16 1.34 -12.72
N LEU A 204 16.14 0.99 -11.95
CA LEU A 204 15.66 -0.38 -11.79
C LEU A 204 14.22 -0.44 -12.26
N GLY A 205 13.86 -1.47 -13.02
CA GLY A 205 12.49 -1.61 -13.49
C GLY A 205 12.08 -3.05 -13.74
N TYR A 206 10.76 -3.26 -13.80
CA TYR A 206 10.17 -4.57 -14.03
C TYR A 206 9.01 -4.48 -15.03
N ASP A 207 9.14 -5.15 -16.16
CA ASP A 207 8.06 -5.28 -17.14
C ASP A 207 7.34 -6.60 -16.93
N ASP A 208 6.11 -6.55 -16.42
CA ASP A 208 5.27 -7.73 -16.20
C ASP A 208 4.53 -8.19 -17.46
N LEU A 209 4.70 -7.51 -18.61
CA LEU A 209 4.07 -7.77 -19.92
C LEU A 209 2.54 -7.60 -19.94
N TYR A 210 1.87 -8.32 -19.04
CA TYR A 210 0.47 -8.22 -18.65
C TYR A 210 0.38 -8.28 -17.13
N SER A 211 -0.36 -7.33 -16.55
CA SER A 211 -0.39 -7.15 -15.10
C SER A 211 -1.46 -8.00 -14.43
N ILE A 212 -2.65 -8.10 -15.02
CA ILE A 212 -3.84 -8.73 -14.43
C ILE A 212 -4.63 -9.48 -15.51
N GLN A 213 -5.27 -10.60 -15.16
CA GLN A 213 -6.37 -11.16 -15.95
C GLN A 213 -7.71 -10.71 -15.35
N TYR A 214 -8.54 -10.02 -16.13
CA TYR A 214 -9.84 -9.50 -15.71
C TYR A 214 -10.95 -10.15 -16.54
N PHE A 215 -11.77 -10.99 -15.90
CA PHE A 215 -12.84 -11.77 -16.52
C PHE A 215 -12.44 -12.46 -17.84
N GLY A 216 -11.28 -13.13 -17.82
CA GLY A 216 -10.71 -13.86 -18.95
C GLY A 216 -9.90 -13.01 -19.95
N LYS A 217 -9.75 -11.70 -19.71
CA LYS A 217 -8.96 -10.80 -20.56
C LYS A 217 -7.67 -10.40 -19.86
N ASN A 218 -6.53 -10.57 -20.53
CA ASN A 218 -5.25 -10.12 -19.99
C ASN A 218 -5.08 -8.62 -20.26
N LEU A 219 -4.90 -7.84 -19.20
CA LEU A 219 -4.76 -6.39 -19.25
C LEU A 219 -3.29 -5.99 -19.03
N LYS A 220 -2.86 -4.95 -19.74
CA LYS A 220 -1.54 -4.34 -19.56
C LYS A 220 -1.58 -3.28 -18.48
N GLY A 221 -0.43 -3.01 -17.85
CA GLY A 221 -0.25 -1.89 -16.95
C GLY A 221 -0.60 -0.56 -17.61
N TYR A 222 -1.18 0.36 -16.83
CA TYR A 222 -1.62 1.69 -17.29
C TYR A 222 -0.51 2.44 -18.04
N TRP A 223 0.73 2.37 -17.55
CA TRP A 223 1.92 3.01 -18.12
C TRP A 223 2.21 2.63 -19.58
N THR A 224 1.76 1.45 -20.02
CA THR A 224 1.97 1.00 -21.41
C THR A 224 1.13 1.79 -22.40
N ASN A 225 0.12 2.52 -21.92
CA ASN A 225 -0.82 3.27 -22.74
C ASN A 225 -1.44 2.39 -23.85
N GLU A 226 -2.06 1.27 -23.43
CA GLU A 226 -2.63 0.23 -24.31
C GLU A 226 -1.57 -0.46 -25.19
N GLY A 227 -0.35 -0.60 -24.67
CA GLY A 227 0.77 -1.22 -25.39
C GLY A 227 1.45 -0.31 -26.42
N ARG A 228 1.15 0.99 -26.45
CA ARG A 228 1.83 1.98 -27.30
C ARG A 228 3.24 2.33 -26.80
N ASN A 229 3.46 2.22 -25.49
CA ASN A 229 4.75 2.44 -24.85
C ASN A 229 5.38 1.08 -24.47
N ASP A 230 6.63 0.88 -24.84
CA ASP A 230 7.45 -0.24 -24.36
C ASP A 230 8.32 0.15 -23.15
N ILE A 231 8.92 -0.86 -22.51
CA ILE A 231 9.75 -0.65 -21.32
C ILE A 231 10.99 0.23 -21.60
N PHE A 232 11.57 0.18 -22.80
CA PHE A 232 12.74 0.99 -23.14
C PHE A 232 12.38 2.46 -23.29
N GLN A 233 11.23 2.76 -23.88
CA GLN A 233 10.67 4.12 -23.90
C GLN A 233 10.41 4.62 -22.49
N ALA A 234 9.85 3.77 -21.61
CA ALA A 234 9.65 4.14 -20.20
C ALA A 234 10.95 4.50 -19.48
N PHE A 235 12.04 3.75 -19.70
CA PHE A 235 13.37 4.08 -19.17
C PHE A 235 13.97 5.34 -19.78
N GLU A 236 13.79 5.58 -21.08
CA GLU A 236 14.28 6.81 -21.73
C GLU A 236 13.57 8.05 -21.17
N THR A 237 12.24 7.98 -21.04
CA THR A 237 11.45 9.05 -20.41
C THR A 237 11.86 9.23 -18.95
N ALA A 238 12.05 8.15 -18.20
CA ALA A 238 12.55 8.22 -16.82
C ALA A 238 13.92 8.93 -16.73
N LYS A 239 14.85 8.61 -17.65
CA LYS A 239 16.14 9.28 -17.74
C LYS A 239 16.00 10.77 -18.06
N SER A 240 15.20 11.12 -19.06
CA SER A 240 14.98 12.49 -19.51
C SER A 240 14.36 13.36 -18.42
N ASP A 241 13.44 12.79 -17.65
CA ASP A 241 12.65 13.52 -16.66
C ASP A 241 13.25 13.48 -15.25
N TYR A 242 14.42 12.85 -15.06
CA TYR A 242 15.00 12.56 -13.74
C TYR A 242 15.00 13.79 -12.82
N ASP A 243 15.60 14.91 -13.25
CA ASP A 243 15.71 16.12 -12.43
C ASP A 243 14.34 16.70 -12.07
N ALA A 244 13.40 16.71 -13.03
CA ALA A 244 12.05 17.19 -12.82
C ALA A 244 11.28 16.31 -11.81
N ILE A 245 11.47 14.99 -11.89
CA ILE A 245 10.84 14.03 -11.00
C ILE A 245 11.42 14.13 -9.59
N MET A 246 12.74 14.24 -9.44
CA MET A 246 13.37 14.40 -8.12
C MET A 246 12.83 15.66 -7.43
N LYS A 247 12.68 16.77 -8.16
CA LYS A 247 12.09 18.00 -7.65
C LYS A 247 10.62 17.85 -7.25
N ARG A 248 9.80 17.15 -8.07
CA ARG A 248 8.40 16.84 -7.71
C ARG A 248 8.31 15.96 -6.46
N CYS A 249 9.19 14.97 -6.34
CA CYS A 249 9.27 14.09 -5.18
C CYS A 249 9.64 14.87 -3.91
N GLU A 250 10.65 15.73 -3.96
CA GLU A 250 11.05 16.58 -2.82
C GLU A 250 9.92 17.52 -2.38
N LEU A 251 9.25 18.17 -3.35
CA LEU A 251 8.12 19.04 -3.08
C LEU A 251 6.98 18.28 -2.42
N PHE A 252 6.59 17.12 -2.98
CA PHE A 252 5.53 16.29 -2.43
C PHE A 252 5.87 15.74 -1.04
N ASN A 253 7.11 15.29 -0.84
CA ASN A 253 7.59 14.85 0.47
C ASN A 253 7.42 15.97 1.51
N SER A 254 7.83 17.19 1.16
CA SER A 254 7.73 18.34 2.06
C SER A 254 6.29 18.72 2.36
N SER A 255 5.43 18.78 1.33
CA SER A 255 4.03 19.18 1.51
C SER A 255 3.23 18.14 2.29
N MET A 256 3.34 16.86 1.95
CA MET A 256 2.62 15.79 2.63
C MET A 256 3.02 15.69 4.11
N MET A 257 4.32 15.82 4.41
CA MET A 257 4.79 15.85 5.80
C MET A 257 4.24 17.06 6.56
N ALA A 258 4.21 18.24 5.95
CA ALA A 258 3.65 19.44 6.56
C ALA A 258 2.15 19.28 6.87
N ASP A 259 1.37 18.80 5.89
CA ASP A 259 -0.07 18.56 6.05
C ASP A 259 -0.35 17.54 7.16
N ALA A 260 0.45 16.47 7.24
CA ALA A 260 0.33 15.46 8.29
C ALA A 260 0.73 15.99 9.68
N ILE A 261 1.78 16.81 9.75
CA ILE A 261 2.18 17.48 11.01
C ILE A 261 1.07 18.40 11.49
N GLU A 262 0.46 19.18 10.59
CA GLU A 262 -0.66 20.05 10.94
C GLU A 262 -1.88 19.24 11.44
N ALA A 263 -2.19 18.13 10.76
CA ALA A 263 -3.34 17.30 11.11
C ALA A 263 -3.15 16.51 12.42
N GLY A 264 -1.96 15.92 12.63
CA GLY A 264 -1.73 14.87 13.62
C GLY A 264 -0.35 14.91 14.29
N GLY A 265 0.50 15.92 14.03
CA GLY A 265 1.82 16.09 14.64
C GLY A 265 2.92 15.22 14.02
N VAL A 266 4.14 15.37 14.53
CA VAL A 266 5.36 14.77 13.91
C VAL A 266 5.31 13.24 13.87
N LYS A 267 5.01 12.58 15.00
CA LYS A 267 4.93 11.11 15.07
C LYS A 267 3.92 10.53 14.09
N TYR A 268 2.75 11.17 13.98
CA TYR A 268 1.73 10.80 13.02
C TYR A 268 2.21 10.99 11.57
N ALA A 269 2.88 12.10 11.26
CA ALA A 269 3.42 12.35 9.93
C ALA A 269 4.45 11.29 9.50
N GLU A 270 5.31 10.86 10.41
CA GLU A 270 6.27 9.78 10.17
C GLU A 270 5.56 8.44 9.91
N LEU A 271 4.49 8.11 10.65
CA LEU A 271 3.66 6.93 10.37
C LEU A 271 3.01 6.98 8.99
N CYS A 272 2.48 8.14 8.59
CA CYS A 272 1.93 8.32 7.24
C CYS A 272 3.01 8.18 6.14
N ALA A 273 4.23 8.67 6.37
CA ALA A 273 5.34 8.50 5.44
C ALA A 273 5.73 7.02 5.26
N LEU A 274 5.73 6.23 6.35
CA LEU A 274 5.95 4.78 6.30
C LEU A 274 4.85 4.06 5.48
N ALA A 275 3.59 4.48 5.63
CA ALA A 275 2.45 3.85 4.98
C ALA A 275 2.32 4.17 3.48
N TYR A 276 2.76 5.34 3.02
CA TYR A 276 2.45 5.89 1.70
C TYR A 276 2.78 4.95 0.53
N ARG A 277 4.05 4.53 0.39
CA ARG A 277 4.44 3.63 -0.72
C ARG A 277 3.79 2.26 -0.60
N GLN A 278 3.70 1.74 0.64
CA GLN A 278 3.14 0.41 0.89
C GLN A 278 1.68 0.33 0.42
N ALA A 279 0.85 1.31 0.79
CA ALA A 279 -0.55 1.36 0.39
C ALA A 279 -0.70 1.34 -1.13
N ILE A 280 0.11 2.13 -1.84
CA ILE A 280 0.05 2.24 -3.30
C ILE A 280 0.57 0.97 -3.99
N SER A 281 1.74 0.47 -3.59
CA SER A 281 2.42 -0.67 -4.22
C SER A 281 1.69 -2.01 -4.06
N ALA A 282 0.70 -2.09 -3.17
CA ALA A 282 -0.18 -3.25 -3.05
C ALA A 282 -1.17 -3.42 -4.21
N HIS A 283 -1.18 -2.49 -5.19
CA HIS A 283 -2.13 -2.49 -6.30
C HIS A 283 -1.49 -2.60 -7.68
N LYS A 284 -2.30 -2.99 -8.67
CA LYS A 284 -2.03 -2.79 -10.10
C LYS A 284 -3.01 -1.80 -10.70
N LEU A 285 -2.48 -0.79 -11.38
CA LEU A 285 -3.26 0.16 -12.18
C LEU A 285 -3.32 -0.30 -13.63
N VAL A 286 -4.54 -0.56 -14.13
CA VAL A 286 -4.82 -1.00 -15.50
C VAL A 286 -6.06 -0.29 -16.05
N LYS A 287 -6.34 -0.47 -17.34
CA LYS A 287 -7.62 -0.10 -17.97
C LYS A 287 -8.29 -1.33 -18.56
N ASP A 288 -9.62 -1.38 -18.48
CA ASP A 288 -10.41 -2.38 -19.22
C ASP A 288 -10.57 -2.00 -20.70
N GLU A 289 -11.28 -2.83 -21.48
CA GLU A 289 -11.53 -2.59 -22.91
C GLU A 289 -12.39 -1.34 -23.19
N ALA A 290 -13.14 -0.85 -22.20
CA ALA A 290 -13.94 0.38 -22.30
C ALA A 290 -13.14 1.63 -21.89
N GLY A 291 -11.88 1.47 -21.47
CA GLY A 291 -11.04 2.54 -20.93
C GLY A 291 -11.34 2.86 -19.46
N THR A 292 -12.18 2.07 -18.78
CA THR A 292 -12.48 2.23 -17.35
C THR A 292 -11.21 1.96 -16.55
N LEU A 293 -10.92 2.86 -15.61
CA LEU A 293 -9.80 2.71 -14.69
C LEU A 293 -10.06 1.56 -13.71
N LEU A 294 -9.10 0.66 -13.55
CA LEU A 294 -9.12 -0.38 -12.53
C LEU A 294 -7.84 -0.28 -11.68
N PHE A 295 -8.01 -0.26 -10.37
CA PHE A 295 -6.91 -0.20 -9.40
C PHE A 295 -7.07 -1.35 -8.40
N LEU A 296 -6.52 -2.50 -8.76
CA LEU A 296 -6.80 -3.76 -8.11
C LEU A 296 -5.72 -4.07 -7.06
N SER A 297 -6.12 -4.12 -5.81
CA SER A 297 -5.27 -4.54 -4.69
C SER A 297 -5.02 -6.05 -4.72
N LYS A 298 -3.85 -6.47 -4.25
CA LYS A 298 -3.62 -7.82 -3.74
C LYS A 298 -3.82 -7.81 -2.23
N GLU A 299 -4.59 -8.76 -1.72
CA GLU A 299 -4.72 -9.00 -0.29
C GLU A 299 -3.48 -9.73 0.26
N ASN A 300 -2.40 -8.97 0.48
CA ASN A 300 -1.08 -9.49 0.84
C ASN A 300 -1.05 -10.18 2.21
N ASN A 301 -0.40 -11.34 2.28
CA ASN A 301 -0.16 -12.13 3.50
C ASN A 301 -1.41 -12.50 4.32
N SER A 302 -2.54 -12.65 3.62
CA SER A 302 -3.86 -13.11 4.09
C SER A 302 -4.29 -14.35 3.27
N ASN A 303 -5.14 -14.16 2.26
CA ASN A 303 -5.65 -15.20 1.35
C ASN A 303 -5.25 -14.98 -0.13
N GLY A 304 -4.63 -13.83 -0.45
CA GLY A 304 -4.24 -13.48 -1.81
C GLY A 304 -5.39 -13.10 -2.75
N SER A 305 -6.57 -12.74 -2.22
CA SER A 305 -7.70 -12.21 -3.00
C SER A 305 -7.30 -10.95 -3.79
N ILE A 306 -8.00 -10.69 -4.90
CA ILE A 306 -7.78 -9.51 -5.74
C ILE A 306 -9.01 -8.60 -5.75
N GLY A 307 -8.76 -7.31 -5.53
CA GLY A 307 -9.82 -6.31 -5.51
C GLY A 307 -10.77 -6.48 -4.34
N THR A 308 -10.26 -6.89 -3.17
CA THR A 308 -11.06 -7.12 -1.97
C THR A 308 -11.66 -5.82 -1.43
N VAL A 309 -12.97 -5.80 -1.16
CA VAL A 309 -13.71 -4.59 -0.78
C VAL A 309 -13.37 -4.13 0.64
N ASP A 310 -13.23 -5.05 1.58
CA ASP A 310 -12.81 -4.75 2.95
C ASP A 310 -11.33 -4.36 3.07
N ILE A 311 -10.55 -4.47 1.97
CA ILE A 311 -9.24 -3.81 1.80
C ILE A 311 -9.41 -2.42 1.22
N THR A 312 -10.26 -2.27 0.20
CA THR A 312 -10.55 -0.97 -0.44
C THR A 312 -11.01 0.06 0.59
N TYR A 313 -11.90 -0.34 1.50
CA TYR A 313 -12.47 0.55 2.51
C TYR A 313 -11.43 1.21 3.43
N PRO A 314 -10.60 0.47 4.20
CA PRO A 314 -9.54 1.06 5.01
C PRO A 314 -8.47 1.75 4.18
N SER A 315 -8.21 1.32 2.95
CA SER A 315 -7.20 1.95 2.08
C SER A 315 -7.63 3.33 1.55
N SER A 316 -8.95 3.55 1.44
CA SER A 316 -9.53 4.72 0.77
C SER A 316 -9.09 6.11 1.26
N PRO A 317 -8.78 6.37 2.55
CA PRO A 317 -8.48 7.72 3.01
C PRO A 317 -7.29 8.37 2.29
N LEU A 318 -6.21 7.62 2.06
CA LEU A 318 -5.06 8.09 1.29
C LEU A 318 -5.47 8.54 -0.11
N PHE A 319 -6.20 7.68 -0.82
CA PHE A 319 -6.57 7.93 -2.21
C PHE A 319 -7.63 9.02 -2.34
N LEU A 320 -8.56 9.16 -1.39
CA LEU A 320 -9.54 10.23 -1.35
C LEU A 320 -8.89 11.63 -1.26
N ILE A 321 -7.79 11.75 -0.51
CA ILE A 321 -7.07 13.02 -0.34
C ILE A 321 -6.45 13.48 -1.65
N TYR A 322 -5.78 12.56 -2.35
CA TYR A 322 -4.89 12.91 -3.46
C TYR A 322 -5.48 12.65 -4.85
N ASN A 323 -6.30 11.62 -5.02
CA ASN A 323 -6.95 11.31 -6.30
C ASN A 323 -8.18 10.37 -6.12
N PRO A 324 -9.41 10.92 -6.01
CA PRO A 324 -10.64 10.14 -5.88
C PRO A 324 -10.89 9.14 -7.03
N ASP A 325 -10.33 9.35 -8.22
CA ASP A 325 -10.48 8.40 -9.33
C ASP A 325 -9.80 7.05 -9.03
N LEU A 326 -8.75 7.03 -8.19
CA LEU A 326 -8.16 5.78 -7.73
C LEU A 326 -9.14 4.99 -6.83
N VAL A 327 -9.96 5.67 -6.03
CA VAL A 327 -11.01 5.01 -5.23
C VAL A 327 -12.10 4.43 -6.11
N LYS A 328 -12.52 5.16 -7.15
CA LYS A 328 -13.39 4.59 -8.20
C LYS A 328 -12.73 3.35 -8.83
N GLY A 329 -11.44 3.42 -9.14
CA GLY A 329 -10.66 2.30 -9.66
C GLY A 329 -10.64 1.08 -8.74
N MET A 330 -10.66 1.27 -7.41
CA MET A 330 -10.75 0.20 -6.40
C MET A 330 -12.17 -0.36 -6.23
N MET A 331 -13.18 0.20 -6.90
CA MET A 331 -14.60 -0.16 -6.75
C MET A 331 -15.24 -0.62 -8.07
N ASN A 332 -14.73 -0.15 -9.21
CA ASN A 332 -15.30 -0.39 -10.54
C ASN A 332 -15.46 -1.88 -10.86
N HIS A 333 -14.54 -2.74 -10.43
CA HIS A 333 -14.64 -4.18 -10.66
C HIS A 333 -15.79 -4.84 -9.90
N ILE A 334 -16.15 -4.34 -8.72
CA ILE A 334 -17.26 -4.85 -7.90
C ILE A 334 -18.60 -4.40 -8.46
N PHE A 335 -18.69 -3.13 -8.88
CA PHE A 335 -19.85 -2.63 -9.62
C PHE A 335 -20.06 -3.43 -10.89
N TYR A 336 -19.04 -3.56 -11.74
CA TYR A 336 -19.12 -4.37 -12.95
C TYR A 336 -19.54 -5.82 -12.66
N TYR A 337 -18.96 -6.45 -11.63
CA TYR A 337 -19.27 -7.84 -11.30
C TYR A 337 -20.76 -8.04 -10.97
N SER A 338 -21.35 -7.08 -10.25
CA SER A 338 -22.77 -7.08 -9.88
C SER A 338 -23.68 -6.68 -11.04
N GLU A 339 -23.38 -5.57 -11.71
CA GLU A 339 -24.21 -4.99 -12.78
C GLU A 339 -24.21 -5.84 -14.06
N SER A 340 -23.15 -6.61 -14.30
CA SER A 340 -23.10 -7.57 -15.42
C SER A 340 -23.93 -8.83 -15.17
N GLY A 341 -24.48 -9.01 -13.96
CA GLY A 341 -25.22 -10.21 -13.55
C GLY A 341 -24.34 -11.45 -13.31
N LYS A 342 -23.00 -11.29 -13.31
CA LYS A 342 -22.05 -12.36 -12.98
C LYS A 342 -22.02 -12.64 -11.48
N TRP A 343 -22.30 -11.62 -10.67
CA TRP A 343 -22.63 -11.74 -9.26
C TRP A 343 -24.13 -11.52 -9.07
N THR A 344 -24.82 -12.52 -8.52
CA THR A 344 -26.30 -12.55 -8.48
C THR A 344 -26.87 -12.34 -7.08
N LYS A 345 -26.03 -12.13 -6.07
CA LYS A 345 -26.48 -11.94 -4.68
C LYS A 345 -26.88 -10.47 -4.44
N PRO A 346 -27.81 -10.19 -3.50
CA PRO A 346 -28.35 -8.84 -3.27
C PRO A 346 -27.43 -7.93 -2.43
N PHE A 347 -26.13 -8.21 -2.39
CA PHE A 347 -25.12 -7.49 -1.60
C PHE A 347 -23.81 -7.47 -2.37
N ALA A 348 -22.88 -6.58 -2.01
CA ALA A 348 -21.59 -6.49 -2.70
C ALA A 348 -20.77 -7.78 -2.53
N ALA A 349 -20.04 -8.16 -3.58
CA ALA A 349 -19.08 -9.27 -3.51
C ALA A 349 -17.87 -8.88 -2.65
N HIS A 350 -17.23 -9.87 -2.03
CA HIS A 350 -15.99 -9.67 -1.25
C HIS A 350 -14.81 -9.27 -2.13
N ASP A 351 -14.60 -10.02 -3.22
CA ASP A 351 -13.50 -9.84 -4.17
C ASP A 351 -13.95 -10.22 -5.59
N VAL A 352 -13.02 -10.14 -6.53
CA VAL A 352 -13.22 -10.63 -7.91
C VAL A 352 -12.27 -11.77 -8.27
N GLY A 353 -11.66 -12.45 -7.30
CA GLY A 353 -10.86 -13.65 -7.50
C GLY A 353 -9.58 -13.69 -6.67
N THR A 354 -8.55 -14.34 -7.20
CA THR A 354 -7.26 -14.55 -6.52
C THR A 354 -6.14 -13.95 -7.36
N TYR A 355 -5.39 -12.99 -6.81
CA TYR A 355 -4.38 -12.22 -7.54
C TYR A 355 -3.37 -13.11 -8.26
N PRO A 356 -3.05 -12.88 -9.56
CA PRO A 356 -3.48 -11.76 -10.41
C PRO A 356 -4.73 -12.05 -11.27
N LEU A 357 -5.54 -13.05 -10.90
CA LEU A 357 -6.71 -13.52 -11.64
C LEU A 357 -8.01 -12.97 -11.05
N ALA A 358 -8.53 -11.89 -11.65
CA ALA A 358 -9.83 -11.30 -11.33
C ALA A 358 -10.95 -11.93 -12.19
N ASN A 359 -11.28 -13.20 -11.94
CA ASN A 359 -12.23 -13.99 -12.75
C ASN A 359 -13.56 -14.34 -12.05
N GLY A 360 -13.84 -13.72 -10.91
CA GLY A 360 -15.01 -13.98 -10.05
C GLY A 360 -14.59 -14.42 -8.66
N GLN A 361 -15.48 -14.23 -7.67
CA GLN A 361 -15.16 -14.43 -6.26
C GLN A 361 -14.66 -15.86 -5.97
N THR A 362 -13.54 -15.96 -5.27
CA THR A 362 -12.98 -17.24 -4.81
C THR A 362 -13.04 -17.41 -3.30
N TYR A 363 -13.29 -16.34 -2.55
CA TYR A 363 -13.45 -16.41 -1.10
C TYR A 363 -14.72 -17.19 -0.71
N GLY A 364 -14.55 -18.17 0.19
CA GLY A 364 -15.55 -19.20 0.49
C GLY A 364 -16.72 -18.77 1.39
N GLY A 365 -16.72 -17.54 1.90
CA GLY A 365 -17.78 -17.00 2.73
C GLY A 365 -18.22 -15.61 2.29
N ASP A 366 -19.47 -15.25 2.59
CA ASP A 366 -20.02 -13.93 2.25
C ASP A 366 -19.89 -12.97 3.43
N MET A 367 -19.66 -11.70 3.10
CA MET A 367 -19.57 -10.57 4.01
C MET A 367 -20.63 -9.50 3.68
N PRO A 368 -21.94 -9.85 3.67
CA PRO A 368 -22.93 -9.06 2.95
C PRO A 368 -23.16 -7.67 3.54
N ILE A 369 -23.16 -7.51 4.87
CA ILE A 369 -23.28 -6.20 5.52
C ILE A 369 -22.00 -5.40 5.39
N GLU A 370 -20.86 -6.06 5.61
CA GLU A 370 -19.53 -5.45 5.57
C GLU A 370 -19.27 -4.82 4.21
N GLU A 371 -19.41 -5.60 3.13
CA GLU A 371 -19.04 -5.14 1.79
C GLU A 371 -20.04 -4.16 1.20
N SER A 372 -21.34 -4.38 1.45
CA SER A 372 -22.36 -3.41 1.03
C SER A 372 -22.16 -2.06 1.74
N GLY A 373 -21.86 -2.08 3.05
CA GLY A 373 -21.55 -0.89 3.82
C GLY A 373 -20.28 -0.20 3.33
N ASN A 374 -19.21 -0.95 3.10
CA ASN A 374 -17.94 -0.47 2.56
C ASN A 374 -18.13 0.28 1.23
N MET A 375 -18.84 -0.32 0.28
CA MET A 375 -19.10 0.27 -1.03
C MET A 375 -19.96 1.54 -0.95
N LEU A 376 -21.01 1.55 -0.11
CA LEU A 376 -21.88 2.71 0.05
C LEU A 376 -21.14 3.89 0.70
N ILE A 377 -20.37 3.63 1.76
CA ILE A 377 -19.59 4.66 2.46
C ILE A 377 -18.50 5.22 1.55
N ALA A 378 -17.73 4.36 0.87
CA ALA A 378 -16.70 4.81 -0.07
C ALA A 378 -17.29 5.63 -1.23
N THR A 379 -18.44 5.24 -1.77
CA THR A 379 -19.14 6.02 -2.82
C THR A 379 -19.54 7.41 -2.33
N ALA A 380 -20.07 7.52 -1.11
CA ALA A 380 -20.42 8.82 -0.52
C ALA A 380 -19.20 9.66 -0.15
N ALA A 381 -18.08 9.02 0.22
CA ALA A 381 -16.82 9.69 0.44
C ALA A 381 -16.26 10.29 -0.86
N ILE A 382 -16.27 9.54 -1.97
CA ILE A 382 -15.94 10.05 -3.31
C ILE A 382 -16.82 11.26 -3.64
N ALA A 383 -18.14 11.13 -3.50
CA ALA A 383 -19.06 12.22 -3.80
C ALA A 383 -18.80 13.47 -2.95
N THR A 384 -18.38 13.29 -1.70
CA THR A 384 -18.00 14.40 -0.82
C THR A 384 -16.74 15.11 -1.31
N MET A 385 -15.73 14.36 -1.74
CA MET A 385 -14.48 14.94 -2.27
C MET A 385 -14.69 15.62 -3.63
N GLU A 386 -15.60 15.11 -4.46
CA GLU A 386 -15.89 15.66 -5.79
C GLU A 386 -16.97 16.74 -5.80
N GLY A 387 -17.66 16.93 -4.69
CA GLY A 387 -18.77 17.88 -4.55
C GLY A 387 -20.03 17.51 -5.37
N ASN A 388 -20.10 16.32 -5.96
CA ASN A 388 -21.22 15.83 -6.76
C ASN A 388 -21.38 14.30 -6.61
N ALA A 389 -22.54 13.76 -6.98
CA ALA A 389 -22.84 12.34 -6.87
C ALA A 389 -22.97 11.64 -8.23
N ASP A 390 -22.26 12.10 -9.26
CA ASP A 390 -22.40 11.58 -10.62
C ASP A 390 -21.85 10.16 -10.76
N TYR A 391 -20.76 9.82 -10.07
CA TYR A 391 -20.28 8.44 -10.00
C TYR A 391 -21.34 7.49 -9.41
N ALA A 392 -21.96 7.89 -8.29
CA ALA A 392 -23.05 7.13 -7.68
C ALA A 392 -24.27 6.98 -8.61
N ALA A 393 -24.57 8.02 -9.40
CA ALA A 393 -25.72 8.00 -10.30
C ALA A 393 -25.60 6.91 -11.38
N SER A 394 -24.39 6.61 -11.84
CA SER A 394 -24.12 5.52 -12.79
C SER A 394 -24.38 4.13 -12.20
N HIS A 395 -24.34 4.00 -10.88
CA HIS A 395 -24.47 2.74 -10.14
C HIS A 395 -25.74 2.69 -9.26
N TRP A 396 -26.74 3.53 -9.56
CA TRP A 396 -27.85 3.80 -8.64
C TRP A 396 -28.67 2.55 -8.27
N GLU A 397 -28.96 1.68 -9.24
CA GLU A 397 -29.78 0.48 -9.03
C GLU A 397 -29.12 -0.53 -8.08
N VAL A 398 -27.83 -0.79 -8.27
CA VAL A 398 -27.08 -1.72 -7.41
C VAL A 398 -26.85 -1.13 -6.02
N LEU A 399 -26.56 0.17 -5.92
CA LEU A 399 -26.48 0.88 -4.63
C LEU A 399 -27.80 0.82 -3.86
N THR A 400 -28.93 0.92 -4.56
CA THR A 400 -30.27 0.78 -3.96
C THR A 400 -30.46 -0.64 -3.41
N THR A 401 -30.10 -1.66 -4.19
CA THR A 401 -30.21 -3.08 -3.80
C THR A 401 -29.40 -3.35 -2.53
N TRP A 402 -28.15 -2.90 -2.48
CA TRP A 402 -27.29 -3.06 -1.32
C TRP A 402 -27.81 -2.29 -0.11
N THR A 403 -28.34 -1.07 -0.31
CA THR A 403 -28.93 -0.28 0.78
C THR A 403 -30.17 -0.98 1.36
N ASP A 404 -31.06 -1.52 0.52
CA ASP A 404 -32.24 -2.24 0.97
C ASP A 404 -31.86 -3.50 1.76
N TYR A 405 -30.80 -4.21 1.35
CA TYR A 405 -30.25 -5.31 2.14
C TYR A 405 -29.79 -4.86 3.54
N LEU A 406 -29.08 -3.73 3.63
CA LEU A 406 -28.68 -3.15 4.93
C LEU A 406 -29.87 -2.72 5.77
N VAL A 407 -30.95 -2.20 5.17
CA VAL A 407 -32.17 -1.83 5.91
C VAL A 407 -32.82 -3.07 6.54
N GLU A 408 -32.84 -4.19 5.84
CA GLU A 408 -33.47 -5.42 6.30
C GLU A 408 -32.62 -6.16 7.35
N TYR A 409 -31.31 -6.31 7.11
CA TYR A 409 -30.43 -7.18 7.90
C TYR A 409 -29.39 -6.45 8.74
N GLY A 410 -29.28 -5.13 8.60
CA GLY A 410 -28.14 -4.35 9.13
C GLY A 410 -28.14 -4.07 10.62
N LEU A 411 -29.31 -3.91 11.26
CA LEU A 411 -29.38 -3.46 12.67
C LEU A 411 -28.82 -4.50 13.63
N ASP A 412 -29.23 -5.75 13.46
CA ASP A 412 -28.82 -6.86 14.30
C ASP A 412 -28.29 -8.00 13.42
N PRO A 413 -26.99 -7.96 13.05
CA PRO A 413 -26.42 -8.88 12.09
C PRO A 413 -26.57 -10.35 12.53
N GLU A 414 -27.05 -11.22 11.65
CA GLU A 414 -26.92 -12.66 11.87
C GLU A 414 -25.45 -13.11 11.76
N ASN A 415 -25.19 -14.40 12.01
CA ASN A 415 -23.84 -14.96 11.95
C ASN A 415 -23.26 -14.89 10.53
N GLN A 416 -22.38 -13.93 10.30
CA GLN A 416 -21.68 -13.72 9.04
C GLN A 416 -20.21 -13.33 9.28
N LEU A 417 -19.43 -13.34 8.21
CA LEU A 417 -18.08 -12.80 8.22
C LEU A 417 -18.09 -11.27 8.20
N CYS A 418 -17.04 -10.68 8.77
CA CYS A 418 -16.72 -9.26 8.65
C CYS A 418 -15.20 -9.12 8.44
N THR A 419 -14.69 -7.91 8.22
CA THR A 419 -13.27 -7.69 7.94
C THR A 419 -12.31 -8.16 9.06
N ASP A 420 -12.82 -8.30 10.28
CA ASP A 420 -12.08 -8.85 11.43
C ASP A 420 -12.25 -10.39 11.55
N ASP A 421 -12.43 -11.09 10.42
CA ASP A 421 -12.67 -12.54 10.35
C ASP A 421 -11.54 -13.38 10.96
N PHE A 422 -10.31 -12.87 10.94
CA PHE A 422 -9.15 -13.45 11.61
C PHE A 422 -9.36 -13.61 13.13
N ALA A 423 -10.32 -12.89 13.70
CA ALA A 423 -10.72 -13.01 15.09
C ALA A 423 -11.96 -13.92 15.30
N GLY A 424 -12.56 -14.43 14.21
CA GLY A 424 -13.74 -15.33 14.18
C GLY A 424 -15.06 -14.63 13.83
N HIS A 425 -16.12 -15.43 13.58
CA HIS A 425 -17.45 -14.91 13.19
C HIS A 425 -18.30 -14.55 14.42
N PHE A 426 -19.13 -13.51 14.29
CA PHE A 426 -20.12 -13.15 15.29
C PHE A 426 -21.46 -12.77 14.67
N ALA A 427 -22.53 -13.37 15.19
CA ALA A 427 -23.83 -12.72 15.19
C ALA A 427 -23.82 -11.53 16.17
N HIS A 428 -24.76 -10.60 15.97
CA HIS A 428 -25.03 -9.47 16.86
C HIS A 428 -23.85 -8.49 17.00
N ASN A 429 -22.93 -8.45 16.03
CA ASN A 429 -21.75 -7.59 16.06
C ASN A 429 -22.13 -6.11 16.05
N ALA A 430 -21.82 -5.41 17.14
CA ALA A 430 -22.22 -4.02 17.33
C ALA A 430 -21.49 -3.04 16.38
N ASN A 431 -20.21 -3.28 16.07
CA ASN A 431 -19.47 -2.40 15.16
C ASN A 431 -19.87 -2.62 13.68
N LEU A 432 -20.23 -3.84 13.31
CA LEU A 432 -20.79 -4.14 11.98
C LEU A 432 -22.17 -3.49 11.78
N SER A 433 -22.99 -3.44 12.83
CA SER A 433 -24.26 -2.70 12.80
C SER A 433 -24.08 -1.20 12.56
N ILE A 434 -23.05 -0.57 13.17
CA ILE A 434 -22.69 0.83 12.85
C ILE A 434 -22.35 0.98 11.37
N LYS A 435 -21.60 0.05 10.78
CA LYS A 435 -21.27 0.08 9.35
C LYS A 435 -22.52 0.05 8.47
N ALA A 436 -23.50 -0.78 8.80
CA ALA A 436 -24.79 -0.80 8.10
C ALA A 436 -25.51 0.56 8.18
N ILE A 437 -25.56 1.13 9.38
CA ILE A 437 -26.17 2.45 9.64
C ILE A 437 -25.47 3.54 8.82
N MET A 438 -24.13 3.54 8.79
CA MET A 438 -23.33 4.48 7.99
C MET A 438 -23.52 4.27 6.49
N GLY A 439 -23.65 3.03 6.00
CA GLY A 439 -23.99 2.73 4.61
C GLY A 439 -25.35 3.31 4.20
N ILE A 440 -26.38 3.13 5.03
CA ILE A 440 -27.72 3.68 4.78
C ILE A 440 -27.72 5.22 4.78
N ALA A 441 -27.04 5.84 5.75
CA ALA A 441 -26.88 7.30 5.81
C ALA A 441 -26.11 7.84 4.58
N SER A 442 -25.13 7.08 4.10
CA SER A 442 -24.34 7.40 2.90
C SER A 442 -25.21 7.42 1.65
N TYR A 443 -26.07 6.40 1.46
CA TYR A 443 -27.04 6.38 0.36
C TYR A 443 -28.02 7.58 0.43
N ALA A 444 -28.50 7.91 1.62
CA ALA A 444 -29.36 9.07 1.82
C ALA A 444 -28.69 10.40 1.44
N LYS A 445 -27.40 10.56 1.77
CA LYS A 445 -26.60 11.74 1.35
C LYS A 445 -26.44 11.78 -0.16
N LEU A 446 -26.11 10.66 -0.80
CA LEU A 446 -26.03 10.57 -2.26
C LEU A 446 -27.36 10.95 -2.93
N ALA A 447 -28.49 10.50 -2.37
CA ALA A 447 -29.82 10.85 -2.86
C ALA A 447 -30.10 12.35 -2.76
N SER A 448 -29.76 12.97 -1.63
CA SER A 448 -29.88 14.42 -1.44
C SER A 448 -29.04 15.20 -2.47
N MET A 449 -27.79 14.77 -2.72
CA MET A 449 -26.92 15.39 -3.72
C MET A 449 -27.45 15.26 -5.16
N LYS A 450 -28.31 14.28 -5.43
CA LYS A 450 -29.01 14.12 -6.73
C LYS A 450 -30.43 14.72 -6.75
N GLY A 451 -30.84 15.44 -5.71
CA GLY A 451 -32.19 16.03 -5.61
C GLY A 451 -33.30 14.98 -5.49
N LYS A 452 -32.99 13.78 -4.98
CA LYS A 452 -33.96 12.72 -4.71
C LYS A 452 -34.43 12.83 -3.25
N ASP A 453 -35.09 13.94 -2.92
CA ASP A 453 -35.37 14.33 -1.53
C ASP A 453 -36.19 13.28 -0.76
N ASP A 454 -37.25 12.72 -1.35
CA ASP A 454 -38.05 11.65 -0.71
C ASP A 454 -37.21 10.41 -0.35
N VAL A 455 -36.25 10.07 -1.21
CA VAL A 455 -35.32 8.94 -0.99
C VAL A 455 -34.35 9.29 0.13
N ALA A 456 -33.78 10.49 0.10
CA ALA A 456 -32.88 10.98 1.13
C ALA A 456 -33.55 10.98 2.51
N GLU A 457 -34.76 11.53 2.61
CA GLU A 457 -35.52 11.58 3.86
C GLU A 457 -35.86 10.18 4.38
N LYS A 458 -36.32 9.27 3.50
CA LYS A 458 -36.64 7.88 3.87
C LYS A 458 -35.45 7.19 4.51
N TYR A 459 -34.32 7.11 3.81
CA TYR A 459 -33.16 6.32 4.28
C TYR A 459 -32.43 7.02 5.45
N MET A 460 -32.36 8.35 5.47
CA MET A 460 -31.80 9.07 6.62
C MET A 460 -32.62 8.87 7.90
N ARG A 461 -33.96 8.83 7.79
CA ARG A 461 -34.83 8.51 8.93
C ARG A 461 -34.58 7.09 9.44
N ILE A 462 -34.46 6.11 8.55
CA ILE A 462 -34.13 4.72 8.93
C ILE A 462 -32.79 4.65 9.65
N ALA A 463 -31.75 5.29 9.12
CA ALA A 463 -30.43 5.31 9.75
C ALA A 463 -30.46 5.92 11.16
N LYS A 464 -31.17 7.03 11.36
CA LYS A 464 -31.37 7.66 12.69
C LYS A 464 -32.13 6.75 13.66
N GLU A 465 -33.21 6.11 13.20
CA GLU A 465 -33.98 5.16 14.01
C GLU A 465 -33.13 3.95 14.41
N MET A 466 -32.28 3.44 13.52
CA MET A 466 -31.33 2.36 13.81
C MET A 466 -30.24 2.80 14.78
N ALA A 467 -29.67 4.00 14.65
CA ALA A 467 -28.68 4.53 15.58
C ALA A 467 -29.21 4.64 17.02
N MET A 468 -30.45 5.12 17.19
CA MET A 468 -31.10 5.16 18.52
C MET A 468 -31.30 3.77 19.12
N LYS A 469 -31.71 2.78 18.32
CA LYS A 469 -31.88 1.39 18.77
C LYS A 469 -30.52 0.75 19.09
N TRP A 470 -29.52 0.99 18.24
CA TRP A 470 -28.16 0.51 18.43
C TRP A 470 -27.62 0.92 19.80
N GLU A 471 -27.78 2.20 20.18
CA GLU A 471 -27.30 2.67 21.48
C GLU A 471 -27.96 1.92 22.64
N GLN A 472 -29.27 1.69 22.56
CA GLN A 472 -30.02 0.96 23.59
C GLN A 472 -29.57 -0.50 23.72
N MET A 473 -29.29 -1.17 22.60
CA MET A 473 -28.86 -2.57 22.56
C MET A 473 -27.40 -2.74 23.02
N ALA A 474 -26.53 -1.82 22.61
CA ALA A 474 -25.10 -1.91 22.80
C ALA A 474 -24.62 -1.38 24.16
N LYS A 475 -25.39 -0.52 24.85
CA LYS A 475 -24.95 0.10 26.11
C LYS A 475 -24.59 -0.94 27.18
N ASP A 476 -23.46 -0.74 27.84
CA ASP A 476 -22.96 -1.63 28.90
C ASP A 476 -22.33 -0.85 30.09
N GLY A 477 -23.02 0.20 30.51
CA GLY A 477 -22.52 1.08 31.57
C GLY A 477 -21.55 2.13 31.03
N ASP A 478 -20.25 1.91 31.22
CA ASP A 478 -19.16 2.83 30.89
C ASP A 478 -18.55 2.62 29.49
N HIS A 479 -19.05 1.64 28.72
CA HIS A 479 -18.68 1.37 27.32
C HIS A 479 -19.85 0.75 26.55
N TYR A 480 -19.63 0.36 25.28
CA TYR A 480 -20.57 -0.39 24.47
C TYR A 480 -20.04 -1.76 24.06
N LYS A 481 -20.94 -2.74 24.01
CA LYS A 481 -20.64 -4.17 23.83
C LYS A 481 -19.89 -4.48 22.54
N LEU A 482 -19.16 -5.60 22.52
CA LEU A 482 -18.66 -6.23 21.31
C LEU A 482 -19.84 -6.80 20.48
N THR A 483 -20.70 -7.59 21.12
CA THR A 483 -21.95 -8.10 20.55
C THR A 483 -23.14 -7.78 21.44
N PHE A 484 -24.32 -7.52 20.87
CA PHE A 484 -25.49 -7.04 21.64
C PHE A 484 -25.92 -8.02 22.76
N ASP A 485 -25.67 -9.30 22.57
CA ASP A 485 -26.01 -10.40 23.47
C ASP A 485 -24.97 -10.68 24.57
N ARG A 486 -23.81 -10.00 24.58
CA ARG A 486 -22.71 -10.26 25.53
C ARG A 486 -22.34 -9.04 26.36
N SER A 487 -22.82 -9.00 27.60
CA SER A 487 -22.42 -7.98 28.57
C SER A 487 -21.00 -8.22 29.12
N GLY A 488 -20.32 -7.17 29.55
CA GLY A 488 -18.92 -7.14 29.97
C GLY A 488 -17.91 -7.24 28.82
N THR A 489 -18.32 -7.00 27.57
CA THR A 489 -17.46 -7.10 26.39
C THR A 489 -17.32 -5.76 25.69
N TRP A 490 -16.29 -5.57 24.88
CA TRP A 490 -16.09 -4.31 24.16
C TRP A 490 -15.31 -4.52 22.86
N SER A 491 -15.39 -3.54 21.96
CA SER A 491 -14.58 -3.48 20.75
C SER A 491 -14.41 -2.04 20.29
N GLN A 492 -13.37 -1.77 19.52
CA GLN A 492 -13.20 -0.47 18.85
C GLN A 492 -14.39 -0.19 17.91
N LYS A 493 -15.07 0.94 18.11
CA LYS A 493 -16.21 1.41 17.30
C LYS A 493 -15.77 2.31 16.14
N TYR A 494 -14.73 1.89 15.43
CA TYR A 494 -14.04 2.70 14.41
C TYR A 494 -14.95 3.14 13.26
N ASN A 495 -16.03 2.41 12.95
CA ASN A 495 -16.95 2.78 11.85
C ASN A 495 -17.72 4.08 12.13
N ILE A 496 -17.83 4.52 13.40
CA ILE A 496 -18.48 5.80 13.76
C ILE A 496 -17.76 7.01 13.13
N VAL A 497 -16.48 6.87 12.77
CA VAL A 497 -15.68 7.98 12.21
C VAL A 497 -16.37 8.66 11.02
N TRP A 498 -17.08 7.88 10.19
CA TRP A 498 -17.78 8.40 9.02
C TRP A 498 -19.01 9.26 9.34
N ASP A 499 -19.59 9.14 10.54
CA ASP A 499 -20.73 9.95 11.00
C ASP A 499 -20.38 11.44 11.00
N LYS A 500 -19.22 11.75 11.56
CA LYS A 500 -18.66 13.11 11.61
C LYS A 500 -18.09 13.53 10.26
N LEU A 501 -17.27 12.69 9.63
CA LEU A 501 -16.57 13.03 8.39
C LEU A 501 -17.55 13.39 7.25
N LEU A 502 -18.60 12.59 7.06
CA LEU A 502 -19.61 12.82 6.02
C LEU A 502 -20.72 13.78 6.46
N GLY A 503 -20.71 14.20 7.73
CA GLY A 503 -21.61 15.20 8.30
C GLY A 503 -23.03 14.69 8.53
N PHE A 504 -23.21 13.40 8.83
CA PHE A 504 -24.51 12.82 9.14
C PHE A 504 -24.98 13.24 10.54
N ASN A 505 -24.08 13.20 11.52
CA ASN A 505 -24.31 13.53 12.93
C ASN A 505 -25.54 12.79 13.50
N ILE A 506 -25.61 11.48 13.29
CA ILE A 506 -26.74 10.64 13.72
C ILE A 506 -26.48 9.86 15.01
N PHE A 507 -25.22 9.72 15.43
CA PHE A 507 -24.88 9.19 16.75
C PHE A 507 -24.73 10.32 17.77
N ASP A 508 -25.17 10.08 19.01
CA ASP A 508 -24.95 11.04 20.10
C ASP A 508 -23.44 11.20 20.35
N PRO A 509 -22.88 12.42 20.34
CA PRO A 509 -21.46 12.67 20.64
C PRO A 509 -21.00 12.08 21.98
N GLN A 510 -21.88 11.85 22.95
CA GLN A 510 -21.54 11.19 24.22
C GLN A 510 -21.10 9.73 24.03
N ILE A 511 -21.51 9.06 22.95
CA ILE A 511 -21.09 7.69 22.63
C ILE A 511 -19.58 7.65 22.44
N VAL A 512 -19.03 8.51 21.58
CA VAL A 512 -17.59 8.52 21.29
C VAL A 512 -16.75 8.99 22.48
N GLN A 513 -17.27 9.93 23.29
CA GLN A 513 -16.61 10.37 24.52
C GLN A 513 -16.52 9.26 25.55
N LYS A 514 -17.60 8.47 25.71
CA LYS A 514 -17.63 7.33 26.62
C LYS A 514 -16.68 6.22 26.18
N GLU A 515 -16.73 5.85 24.91
CA GLU A 515 -15.83 4.84 24.33
C GLU A 515 -14.36 5.25 24.48
N MET A 516 -14.01 6.50 24.17
CA MET A 516 -12.63 6.96 24.29
C MET A 516 -12.12 6.94 25.74
N ALA A 517 -12.95 7.37 26.69
CA ALA A 517 -12.62 7.27 28.11
C ALA A 517 -12.35 5.82 28.54
N TYR A 518 -13.14 4.87 28.03
CA TYR A 518 -12.94 3.44 28.28
C TYR A 518 -11.66 2.92 27.59
N TYR A 519 -11.46 3.20 26.30
CA TYR A 519 -10.29 2.75 25.53
C TYR A 519 -8.96 3.15 26.17
N ARG A 520 -8.87 4.37 26.71
CA ARG A 520 -7.68 4.83 27.44
C ARG A 520 -7.29 3.91 28.60
N THR A 521 -8.25 3.21 29.21
CA THR A 521 -8.01 2.24 30.30
C THR A 521 -7.57 0.86 29.81
N GLN A 522 -7.75 0.56 28.53
CA GLN A 522 -7.53 -0.76 27.92
C GLN A 522 -6.25 -0.85 27.08
N GLN A 523 -5.48 0.25 26.97
CA GLN A 523 -4.28 0.29 26.13
C GLN A 523 -3.16 -0.58 26.71
N ASN A 524 -2.43 -1.26 25.83
CA ASN A 524 -1.17 -1.93 26.13
C ASN A 524 0.01 -1.12 25.58
N GLU A 525 1.24 -1.57 25.82
CA GLU A 525 2.48 -0.84 25.49
C GLU A 525 2.61 -0.42 24.01
N TYR A 526 2.04 -1.20 23.09
CA TYR A 526 2.14 -1.04 21.64
C TYR A 526 0.80 -0.80 20.95
N GLY A 527 -0.24 -0.41 21.70
CA GLY A 527 -1.51 0.05 21.15
C GLY A 527 -2.74 -0.41 21.92
N LEU A 528 -3.89 0.04 21.43
CA LEU A 528 -5.21 -0.39 21.89
C LEU A 528 -5.58 -1.74 21.23
N PRO A 529 -5.88 -2.81 21.98
CA PRO A 529 -6.42 -4.05 21.41
C PRO A 529 -7.67 -3.79 20.56
N LEU A 530 -7.92 -4.65 19.56
CA LEU A 530 -9.13 -4.53 18.72
C LEU A 530 -10.41 -4.65 19.56
N ASP A 531 -10.38 -5.58 20.52
CA ASP A 531 -11.44 -5.91 21.45
C ASP A 531 -10.88 -6.73 22.63
N ASN A 532 -11.75 -7.23 23.49
CA ASN A 532 -11.36 -7.99 24.68
C ASN A 532 -11.05 -9.48 24.45
N ARG A 533 -10.99 -9.98 23.20
CA ARG A 533 -10.74 -11.41 22.91
C ARG A 533 -9.26 -11.76 22.89
N ALA A 534 -8.41 -10.81 22.54
CA ALA A 534 -6.98 -11.02 22.35
C ALA A 534 -6.20 -9.72 22.59
N THR A 535 -4.89 -9.84 22.66
CA THR A 535 -3.96 -8.71 22.82
C THR A 535 -3.56 -8.07 21.49
N TYR A 536 -3.97 -8.60 20.34
CA TYR A 536 -3.64 -8.00 19.05
C TYR A 536 -4.59 -6.88 18.66
N THR A 537 -4.18 -6.11 17.64
CA THR A 537 -4.98 -5.01 17.08
C THR A 537 -4.87 -4.93 15.57
N LYS A 538 -5.69 -4.06 14.97
CA LYS A 538 -5.52 -3.55 13.62
C LYS A 538 -5.12 -2.08 13.71
N SER A 539 -3.88 -1.75 13.34
CA SER A 539 -3.32 -0.41 13.58
C SER A 539 -4.02 0.69 12.77
N ASP A 540 -4.55 0.37 11.60
CA ASP A 540 -5.44 1.25 10.82
C ASP A 540 -6.75 1.55 11.55
N TRP A 541 -7.33 0.58 12.29
CA TRP A 541 -8.50 0.83 13.14
C TRP A 541 -8.18 1.71 14.35
N ILE A 542 -6.97 1.62 14.92
CA ILE A 542 -6.55 2.58 15.95
C ILE A 542 -6.52 4.00 15.39
N MET A 543 -6.03 4.20 14.17
CA MET A 543 -5.99 5.53 13.53
C MET A 543 -7.39 6.13 13.38
N TRP A 544 -8.37 5.30 13.03
CA TRP A 544 -9.76 5.72 12.89
C TRP A 544 -10.40 5.99 14.25
N THR A 545 -10.17 5.12 15.23
CA THR A 545 -10.63 5.26 16.62
C THR A 545 -10.08 6.54 17.27
N ALA A 546 -8.80 6.84 17.06
CA ALA A 546 -8.15 8.06 17.55
C ALA A 546 -8.78 9.35 16.97
N THR A 547 -9.45 9.26 15.82
CA THR A 547 -10.06 10.41 15.13
C THR A 547 -11.50 10.69 15.61
N LEU A 548 -12.13 9.78 16.37
CA LEU A 548 -13.56 9.85 16.71
C LEU A 548 -13.98 11.12 17.46
N THR A 549 -13.21 11.53 18.49
CA THR A 549 -13.61 12.65 19.36
C THR A 549 -13.28 14.01 18.74
N GLY A 550 -12.31 14.06 17.83
CA GLY A 550 -11.72 15.30 17.33
C GLY A 550 -10.81 16.01 18.33
N ASP A 551 -10.64 15.48 19.53
CA ASP A 551 -9.75 16.02 20.55
C ASP A 551 -8.30 15.61 20.30
N ARG A 552 -7.36 16.53 20.54
CA ARG A 552 -5.94 16.30 20.26
C ARG A 552 -5.30 15.37 21.28
N GLU A 553 -5.65 15.50 22.55
CA GLU A 553 -5.08 14.66 23.60
C GLU A 553 -5.57 13.22 23.47
N ASP A 554 -6.81 13.00 23.04
CA ASP A 554 -7.34 11.68 22.70
C ASP A 554 -6.63 11.04 21.52
N PHE A 555 -6.41 11.83 20.47
CA PHE A 555 -5.67 11.36 19.30
C PHE A 555 -4.25 10.93 19.67
N ASP A 556 -3.49 11.82 20.31
CA ASP A 556 -2.09 11.57 20.67
C ASP A 556 -1.96 10.37 21.63
N ALA A 557 -2.92 10.17 22.54
CA ALA A 557 -2.90 9.06 23.49
C ALA A 557 -2.94 7.66 22.86
N LEU A 558 -3.52 7.53 21.66
CA LEU A 558 -3.59 6.27 20.91
C LEU A 558 -2.45 6.20 19.88
N ILE A 559 -2.18 7.30 19.17
CA ILE A 559 -1.19 7.32 18.08
C ILE A 559 0.23 7.16 18.61
N ASP A 560 0.55 7.69 19.79
CA ASP A 560 1.88 7.55 20.39
C ASP A 560 2.30 6.09 20.58
N LEU A 561 1.34 5.19 20.84
CA LEU A 561 1.60 3.76 21.04
C LEU A 561 1.78 3.03 19.70
N VAL A 562 1.07 3.44 18.65
CA VAL A 562 1.29 2.93 17.29
C VAL A 562 2.65 3.38 16.75
N TYR A 563 3.06 4.62 17.05
CA TYR A 563 4.41 5.11 16.75
C TYR A 563 5.47 4.25 17.42
N LYS A 564 5.32 4.00 18.72
CA LYS A 564 6.24 3.15 19.48
C LYS A 564 6.32 1.74 18.89
N TYR A 565 5.20 1.15 18.49
CA TYR A 565 5.17 -0.13 17.77
C TYR A 565 6.02 -0.09 16.50
N ALA A 566 5.82 0.91 15.64
CA ALA A 566 6.53 1.02 14.37
C ALA A 566 8.04 1.23 14.54
N ASP A 567 8.45 1.94 15.61
CA ASP A 567 9.85 2.22 15.94
C ASP A 567 10.57 1.02 16.57
N GLU A 568 9.89 0.25 17.44
CA GLU A 568 10.53 -0.80 18.25
C GLU A 568 10.33 -2.24 17.71
N THR A 569 9.39 -2.48 16.79
CA THR A 569 9.07 -3.84 16.34
C THR A 569 10.28 -4.60 15.76
N SER A 570 10.45 -5.84 16.20
CA SER A 570 11.53 -6.74 15.73
C SER A 570 11.17 -7.53 14.47
N SER A 571 9.93 -7.39 13.97
CA SER A 571 9.36 -8.26 12.95
C SER A 571 10.02 -8.16 11.56
N ARG A 572 10.77 -7.07 11.29
CA ARG A 572 11.53 -6.82 10.05
C ARG A 572 10.72 -7.08 8.76
N VAL A 573 9.47 -6.66 8.76
CA VAL A 573 8.59 -6.68 7.57
C VAL A 573 8.10 -5.28 7.24
N PRO A 574 7.53 -5.04 6.05
CA PRO A 574 6.73 -3.85 5.81
C PRO A 574 5.67 -3.70 6.90
N LEU A 575 5.33 -2.45 7.22
CA LEU A 575 4.45 -2.08 8.33
C LEU A 575 3.22 -2.99 8.38
N SER A 576 3.13 -3.80 9.43
CA SER A 576 1.99 -4.70 9.59
C SER A 576 0.81 -3.93 10.17
N ASP A 577 -0.35 -4.16 9.56
CA ASP A 577 -1.62 -3.72 10.11
C ASP A 577 -2.06 -4.58 11.30
N TRP A 578 -1.61 -5.84 11.42
CA TRP A 578 -2.03 -6.76 12.48
C TRP A 578 -0.85 -7.19 13.36
N HIS A 579 -0.75 -6.57 14.54
CA HIS A 579 0.31 -6.78 15.52
C HIS A 579 -0.22 -7.02 16.93
N ASP A 580 0.59 -7.67 17.75
CA ASP A 580 0.35 -7.83 19.17
C ASP A 580 0.68 -6.53 19.94
N THR A 581 -0.29 -6.03 20.72
CA THR A 581 -0.15 -4.74 21.43
C THR A 581 0.70 -4.83 22.70
N VAL A 582 1.17 -6.03 23.10
CA VAL A 582 2.04 -6.22 24.27
C VAL A 582 3.49 -6.41 23.87
N THR A 583 3.75 -7.05 22.74
CA THR A 583 5.10 -7.46 22.31
C THR A 583 5.62 -6.76 21.06
N ALA A 584 4.78 -6.00 20.36
CA ALA A 584 5.05 -5.41 19.04
C ALA A 584 5.32 -6.45 17.93
N GLU A 585 5.14 -7.74 18.19
CA GLU A 585 5.33 -8.77 17.18
C GLU A 585 4.19 -8.74 16.16
N ARG A 586 4.54 -8.86 14.88
CA ARG A 586 3.58 -9.09 13.82
C ARG A 586 2.85 -10.40 14.12
N MET A 587 1.53 -10.37 13.93
CA MET A 587 0.74 -11.60 13.85
C MET A 587 0.97 -12.26 12.48
N ASN A 588 0.02 -12.12 11.55
CA ASN A 588 0.16 -12.65 10.20
C ASN A 588 0.50 -11.56 9.17
N PHE A 589 -0.37 -10.58 9.01
CA PHE A 589 -0.37 -9.68 7.85
C PHE A 589 0.91 -8.86 7.67
N LYS A 590 1.29 -8.63 6.41
CA LYS A 590 2.38 -7.71 6.00
C LYS A 590 2.06 -7.12 4.64
N ALA A 591 2.51 -5.89 4.40
CA ALA A 591 2.39 -5.22 3.10
C ALA A 591 0.95 -5.07 2.54
N ARG A 592 -0.09 -5.13 3.39
CA ARG A 592 -1.48 -4.88 2.97
C ARG A 592 -1.67 -3.39 2.68
N SER A 593 -2.60 -3.11 1.77
CA SER A 593 -2.97 -1.74 1.38
C SER A 593 -3.66 -0.95 2.50
N VAL A 594 -4.27 -1.65 3.45
CA VAL A 594 -5.11 -1.06 4.52
C VAL A 594 -4.42 0.01 5.36
N VAL A 595 -3.09 0.05 5.36
CA VAL A 595 -2.31 1.15 5.98
C VAL A 595 -2.57 2.52 5.33
N GLY A 596 -3.21 2.57 4.15
CA GLY A 596 -3.81 3.81 3.63
C GLY A 596 -4.81 4.45 4.60
N GLY A 597 -5.36 3.66 5.53
CA GLY A 597 -6.23 4.10 6.62
C GLY A 597 -5.55 5.00 7.64
N TYR A 598 -4.20 5.02 7.67
CA TYR A 598 -3.43 5.94 8.51
C TYR A 598 -3.71 7.39 8.14
N PHE A 599 -4.13 7.67 6.91
CA PHE A 599 -4.44 9.01 6.43
C PHE A 599 -5.80 9.53 6.90
N MET A 600 -6.54 8.79 7.74
CA MET A 600 -7.88 9.19 8.21
C MET A 600 -7.90 10.57 8.87
N LYS A 601 -6.91 10.91 9.69
CA LYS A 601 -6.84 12.24 10.33
C LYS A 601 -6.57 13.36 9.35
N MET A 602 -5.75 13.12 8.32
CA MET A 602 -5.53 14.07 7.23
C MET A 602 -6.80 14.26 6.39
N LEU A 603 -7.53 13.18 6.11
CA LEU A 603 -8.79 13.25 5.39
C LEU A 603 -9.81 14.07 6.18
N GLU A 604 -9.93 13.85 7.50
CA GLU A 604 -10.76 14.67 8.38
C GLU A 604 -10.37 16.15 8.26
N HIS A 605 -9.08 16.46 8.43
CA HIS A 605 -8.58 17.83 8.37
C HIS A 605 -8.88 18.50 7.01
N LYS A 606 -8.70 17.78 5.90
CA LYS A 606 -8.99 18.26 4.55
C LYS A 606 -10.47 18.55 4.36
N ILE A 607 -11.35 17.61 4.69
CA ILE A 607 -12.81 17.78 4.55
C ILE A 607 -13.33 18.95 5.41
N LEU A 608 -12.78 19.15 6.60
CA LEU A 608 -13.19 20.24 7.49
C LEU A 608 -12.65 21.60 7.06
N THR A 609 -11.51 21.64 6.38
CA THR A 609 -10.91 22.88 5.86
C THR A 609 -11.56 23.31 4.55
N ASP A 610 -11.86 22.37 3.64
CA ASP A 610 -12.56 22.66 2.37
C ASP A 610 -14.01 23.16 2.58
N LYS A 611 -14.59 22.96 3.77
CA LYS A 611 -15.92 23.47 4.17
C LYS A 611 -15.91 24.91 4.71
N LYS A 612 -14.74 25.46 5.06
CA LYS A 612 -14.58 26.84 5.57
C LYS A 612 -14.30 27.80 4.42
#